data_AF-A0A9E2M2U3-F1
#
_entry.id   AF-A0A9E2M2U3-F1
#
_cell.length_a   1.000
_cell.length_b   1.000
_cell.length_c   1.000
_cell.angle_alpha   90.00
_cell.angle_beta   90.00
_cell.angle_gamma   90.00
#
_symmetry.space_group_name_H-M   'P 1'
#
loop_
_entity.id
_entity.type
_entity.pdbx_description
1 polymer ?
#
loop_
_entity_poly.entity_id
_entity_poly.type
_entity_poly.pdbx_seq_one_letter_code
_entity_poly.pdbx_strand_id
1 'polypeptide(L)'
;GKGESGINIFTIEQILSLAGESDYTNLLREKLSQTDAGINYAEYLIAETGSAVVVNTQSEPSYLSLLPEISIIVSKSNRVVKDMSEALNRLRTENLFDSSGCITFITGPSRTADIEKVLITGVHGPKKLYVIVINF
;
A
#
# COMPACT_ATOMS: atom_id res chain seq x y z
N GLY A 1 -29.58 6.18 3.46
CA GLY A 1 -29.65 5.54 4.79
C GLY A 1 -28.36 4.77 5.00
N LYS A 2 -27.68 4.99 6.13
CA LYS A 2 -26.55 4.17 6.58
C LYS A 2 -27.09 2.80 7.01
N GLY A 3 -26.88 1.79 6.19
CA GLY A 3 -26.93 0.36 6.52
C GLY A 3 -25.95 -0.25 5.54
N GLU A 4 -24.87 -0.90 5.93
CA GLU A 4 -24.69 -1.87 7.00
C GLU A 4 -23.41 -1.57 7.81
N SER A 5 -23.37 -1.95 9.09
CA SER A 5 -22.21 -1.79 9.97
C SER A 5 -21.14 -2.87 9.73
N GLY A 6 -20.88 -3.20 8.46
CA GLY A 6 -19.86 -4.17 8.04
C GLY A 6 -18.62 -3.46 7.50
N ILE A 7 -17.44 -4.05 7.74
CA ILE A 7 -16.20 -3.60 7.09
C ILE A 7 -16.30 -3.99 5.61
N ASN A 8 -16.19 -3.03 4.69
CA ASN A 8 -16.10 -3.28 3.27
C ASN A 8 -14.73 -3.85 2.94
N ILE A 9 -14.70 -5.15 2.67
CA ILE A 9 -13.49 -5.87 2.28
C ILE A 9 -13.47 -5.99 0.76
N PHE A 10 -12.42 -5.44 0.14
CA PHE A 10 -12.14 -5.64 -1.27
C PHE A 10 -10.98 -6.63 -1.44
N THR A 11 -11.29 -7.79 -2.00
CA THR A 11 -10.40 -8.97 -2.04
C THR A 11 -9.55 -9.01 -3.30
N ILE A 12 -8.47 -9.81 -3.28
CA ILE A 12 -7.61 -10.03 -4.44
C ILE A 12 -8.40 -10.68 -5.59
N GLU A 13 -9.31 -11.61 -5.29
CA GLU A 13 -10.17 -12.21 -6.32
C GLU A 13 -11.03 -11.15 -7.03
N GLN A 14 -11.54 -10.17 -6.30
CA GLN A 14 -12.28 -9.06 -6.87
C GLN A 14 -11.39 -8.14 -7.71
N ILE A 15 -10.15 -7.85 -7.29
CA ILE A 15 -9.18 -7.09 -8.10
C ILE A 15 -8.91 -7.81 -9.42
N LEU A 16 -8.61 -9.10 -9.35
CA LEU A 16 -8.29 -9.91 -10.53
C LEU A 16 -9.49 -10.06 -11.47
N SER A 17 -10.71 -10.12 -10.94
CA SER A 17 -11.94 -10.16 -11.76
C SER A 17 -12.10 -8.93 -12.66
N LEU A 18 -11.53 -7.78 -12.27
CA LEU A 18 -11.57 -6.55 -13.05
C LEU A 18 -10.48 -6.49 -14.13
N ALA A 19 -9.42 -7.30 -14.03
CA ALA A 19 -8.21 -7.17 -14.86
C ALA A 19 -8.43 -7.42 -16.37
N GLY A 20 -9.59 -7.97 -16.76
CA GLY A 20 -10.00 -8.16 -18.16
C GLY A 20 -10.87 -7.04 -18.73
N GLU A 21 -11.27 -6.06 -17.93
CA GLU A 21 -12.14 -4.97 -18.34
C GLU A 21 -11.35 -3.86 -19.05
N SER A 22 -11.91 -3.32 -20.14
CA SER A 22 -11.29 -2.22 -20.89
C SER A 22 -11.09 -0.95 -20.06
N ASP A 23 -11.88 -0.79 -18.99
CA ASP A 23 -11.82 0.33 -18.04
C ASP A 23 -11.32 -0.08 -16.65
N TYR A 24 -10.50 -1.15 -16.57
CA TYR A 24 -9.95 -1.72 -15.34
C TYR A 24 -9.48 -0.66 -14.33
N THR A 25 -8.70 0.32 -14.80
CA THR A 25 -8.06 1.31 -13.92
C THR A 25 -9.10 2.18 -13.20
N ASN A 26 -10.14 2.65 -13.90
CA ASN A 26 -11.16 3.50 -13.28
C ASN A 26 -12.06 2.69 -12.35
N LEU A 27 -12.47 1.48 -12.75
CA LEU A 27 -13.25 0.56 -11.93
C LEU A 27 -12.52 0.21 -10.63
N LEU A 28 -11.23 -0.10 -10.73
CA LEU A 28 -10.40 -0.39 -9.56
C LEU A 28 -10.32 0.81 -8.61
N ARG A 29 -10.10 2.02 -9.15
CA ARG A 29 -10.03 3.24 -8.33
C ARG A 29 -11.35 3.53 -7.64
N GLU A 30 -12.48 3.38 -8.33
CA GLU A 30 -13.81 3.55 -7.76
C GLU A 30 -14.04 2.58 -6.60
N LYS A 31 -13.78 1.28 -6.81
CA LYS A 31 -13.95 0.25 -5.77
C LYS A 31 -13.06 0.49 -4.56
N LEU A 32 -11.77 0.77 -4.79
CA LEU A 32 -10.82 1.02 -3.71
C LEU A 32 -11.13 2.31 -2.94
N SER A 33 -11.68 3.34 -3.60
CA SER A 33 -12.11 4.58 -2.91
C SER A 33 -13.29 4.38 -1.96
N GLN A 34 -14.06 3.31 -2.13
CA GLN A 34 -15.20 2.93 -1.28
C GLN A 34 -14.82 1.84 -0.27
N THR A 35 -13.56 1.40 -0.25
CA THR A 35 -13.07 0.36 0.65
C THR A 35 -12.57 0.97 1.95
N ASP A 36 -12.91 0.36 3.08
CA ASP A 36 -12.55 0.90 4.41
C ASP A 36 -11.05 0.75 4.71
N ALA A 37 -10.46 -0.37 4.32
CA ALA A 37 -9.05 -0.67 4.56
C ALA A 37 -8.40 -1.46 3.41
N GLY A 38 -7.17 -1.08 3.03
CA GLY A 38 -6.29 -1.84 2.16
C GLY A 38 -5.20 -2.54 2.98
N ILE A 39 -4.86 -3.77 2.59
CA ILE A 39 -3.77 -4.54 3.21
C ILE A 39 -2.73 -4.86 2.14
N ASN A 40 -1.47 -4.52 2.39
CA ASN A 40 -0.35 -4.85 1.51
C ASN A 40 0.76 -5.56 2.27
N TYR A 41 1.46 -6.46 1.58
CA TYR A 41 2.71 -6.98 2.08
C TYR A 41 3.87 -6.05 1.67
N ALA A 42 4.73 -5.70 2.61
CA ALA A 42 5.97 -5.01 2.32
C ALA A 42 7.12 -6.02 2.28
N GLU A 43 7.81 -6.07 1.15
CA GLU A 43 8.99 -6.91 0.95
C GLU A 43 10.12 -6.51 1.89
N TYR A 44 10.25 -5.21 2.17
CA TYR A 44 11.21 -4.69 3.13
C TYR A 44 10.65 -3.50 3.92
N LEU A 45 11.18 -3.34 5.14
CA LEU A 45 10.99 -2.13 5.95
C LEU A 45 12.34 -1.45 6.13
N ILE A 46 12.48 -0.19 5.73
CA ILE A 46 13.70 0.59 5.83
C ILE A 46 13.70 1.33 7.17
N ALA A 47 14.64 0.97 8.05
CA ALA A 47 14.74 1.54 9.40
C ALA A 47 15.18 3.01 9.38
N GLU A 48 16.11 3.40 8.50
CA GLU A 48 16.64 4.76 8.42
C GLU A 48 15.55 5.81 8.14
N THR A 49 14.62 5.50 7.23
CA THR A 49 13.60 6.45 6.76
C THR A 49 12.21 6.17 7.34
N GLY A 50 12.02 5.04 8.02
CA GLY A 50 10.69 4.58 8.44
C GLY A 50 9.77 4.33 7.24
N SER A 51 10.30 3.65 6.21
CA SER A 51 9.58 3.39 4.96
C SER A 51 9.28 1.92 4.77
N ALA A 52 8.12 1.60 4.21
CA ALA A 52 7.80 0.29 3.69
C ALA A 52 8.06 0.23 2.18
N VAL A 53 8.63 -0.87 1.73
CA VAL A 53 8.91 -1.16 0.33
C VAL A 53 7.91 -2.21 -0.15
N VAL A 54 6.97 -1.79 -0.99
CA VAL A 54 5.94 -2.66 -1.55
C VAL A 54 6.26 -2.87 -3.02
N VAL A 55 6.35 -4.13 -3.45
CA VAL A 55 6.42 -4.46 -4.87
C VAL A 55 5.00 -4.65 -5.38
N ASN A 56 4.59 -3.81 -6.33
CA ASN A 56 3.26 -3.85 -6.90
C ASN A 56 3.20 -4.78 -8.09
N THR A 57 2.14 -5.57 -8.11
CA THR A 57 1.78 -6.49 -9.20
C THR A 57 0.37 -6.17 -9.66
N GLN A 58 -0.12 -6.90 -10.67
CA GLN A 58 -1.52 -6.76 -11.09
C GLN A 58 -2.51 -7.17 -9.97
N SER A 59 -2.13 -8.10 -9.09
CA SER A 59 -2.93 -8.49 -7.92
C SER A 59 -2.75 -7.54 -6.73
N GLU A 60 -1.62 -6.83 -6.65
CA GLU A 60 -1.32 -5.85 -5.59
C GLU A 60 -1.01 -4.46 -6.19
N PRO A 61 -2.01 -3.78 -6.77
CA PRO A 61 -1.82 -2.48 -7.38
C PRO A 61 -1.47 -1.42 -6.33
N SER A 62 -0.67 -0.42 -6.72
CA SER A 62 -0.23 0.65 -5.81
C SER A 62 -1.40 1.41 -5.16
N TYR A 63 -2.53 1.52 -5.87
CA TYR A 63 -3.77 2.10 -5.38
C TYR A 63 -4.31 1.44 -4.10
N LEU A 64 -4.02 0.16 -3.85
CA LEU A 64 -4.49 -0.58 -2.67
C LEU A 64 -3.97 0.04 -1.36
N SER A 65 -2.76 0.59 -1.39
CA SER A 65 -2.14 1.24 -0.23
C SER A 65 -2.48 2.73 -0.10
N LEU A 66 -3.06 3.33 -1.15
CA LEU A 66 -3.20 4.78 -1.31
C LEU A 66 -4.63 5.29 -1.19
N LEU A 67 -5.62 4.56 -1.72
CA LEU A 67 -7.00 5.02 -1.83
C LEU A 67 -7.88 4.71 -0.61
N PRO A 68 -7.79 3.52 0.02
CA PRO A 68 -8.57 3.24 1.22
C PRO A 68 -8.25 4.21 2.36
N GLU A 69 -9.24 4.51 3.21
CA GLU A 69 -9.03 5.42 4.33
C GLU A 69 -8.00 4.88 5.35
N ILE A 70 -7.93 3.56 5.48
CA ILE A 70 -6.97 2.84 6.32
C ILE A 70 -6.03 2.03 5.42
N SER A 71 -4.72 2.24 5.57
CA SER A 71 -3.70 1.42 4.92
C SER A 71 -2.99 0.58 5.98
N ILE A 72 -2.95 -0.73 5.78
CA ILE A 72 -2.30 -1.69 6.66
C ILE A 72 -1.16 -2.34 5.88
N ILE A 73 0.06 -2.14 6.36
CA ILE A 73 1.25 -2.76 5.80
C ILE A 73 1.69 -3.87 6.73
N VAL A 74 1.88 -5.06 6.17
CA VAL A 74 2.34 -6.23 6.90
C VAL A 74 3.72 -6.62 6.39
N SER A 75 4.66 -6.89 7.31
CA SER A 75 5.97 -7.43 6.93
C SER A 75 6.52 -8.34 8.02
N LYS A 76 7.49 -9.18 7.67
CA LYS A 76 8.18 -10.04 8.63
C LYS A 76 9.29 -9.26 9.35
N SER A 77 9.56 -9.61 10.60
CA SER A 77 10.65 -9.04 11.41
C SER A 77 12.02 -9.12 10.72
N ASN A 78 12.30 -10.21 10.00
CA ASN A 78 13.55 -10.42 9.28
C ASN A 78 13.66 -9.64 7.94
N ARG A 79 12.63 -8.87 7.57
CA ARG A 79 12.61 -7.99 6.39
C ARG A 79 12.92 -6.54 6.72
N VAL A 80 13.26 -6.23 7.98
CA VAL A 80 13.77 -4.90 8.34
C VAL A 80 15.22 -4.78 7.84
N VAL A 81 15.49 -3.76 7.04
CA VAL A 81 16.80 -3.41 6.48
C VAL A 81 17.23 -2.04 6.96
N LYS A 82 18.53 -1.78 6.91
CA LYS A 82 19.10 -0.54 7.43
C LYS A 82 18.65 0.67 6.60
N ASP A 83 18.88 0.62 5.29
CA ASP A 83 18.77 1.76 4.39
C ASP A 83 18.20 1.35 3.02
N MET A 84 17.94 2.36 2.18
CA MET A 84 17.41 2.17 0.83
C MET A 84 18.32 1.34 -0.07
N SER A 85 19.64 1.48 0.08
CA SER A 85 20.60 0.75 -0.75
C SER A 85 20.54 -0.75 -0.47
N GLU A 86 20.45 -1.13 0.80
CA GLU A 86 20.24 -2.52 1.21
C GLU A 86 18.92 -3.07 0.66
N ALA A 87 17.81 -2.32 0.79
CA ALA A 87 16.51 -2.75 0.27
C ALA A 87 16.54 -3.06 -1.24
N LEU A 88 17.06 -2.12 -2.04
CA LEU A 88 17.16 -2.27 -3.49
C LEU A 88 18.09 -3.42 -3.89
N ASN A 89 19.21 -3.60 -3.18
CA ASN A 89 20.12 -4.70 -3.46
C ASN A 89 19.45 -6.05 -3.19
N ARG A 90 18.75 -6.20 -2.06
CA ARG A 90 18.04 -7.45 -1.73
C ARG A 90 16.89 -7.75 -2.69
N LEU A 91 16.09 -6.74 -3.06
CA LEU A 91 15.05 -6.89 -4.08
C LEU A 91 15.61 -7.47 -5.38
N ARG A 92 16.76 -6.98 -5.82
CA ARG A 92 17.46 -7.49 -7.02
C ARG A 92 18.00 -8.91 -6.80
N THR A 93 18.70 -9.17 -5.71
CA THR A 93 19.31 -10.48 -5.44
C THR A 93 18.27 -11.59 -5.28
N GLU A 94 17.13 -11.27 -4.69
CA GLU A 94 16.03 -12.22 -4.48
C GLU A 94 15.08 -12.31 -5.69
N ASN A 95 15.32 -11.56 -6.76
CA ASN A 95 14.45 -11.46 -7.95
C ASN A 95 12.99 -11.16 -7.60
N LEU A 96 12.77 -10.31 -6.60
CA LEU A 96 11.44 -9.92 -6.14
C LEU A 96 10.78 -8.87 -7.03
N PHE A 97 11.52 -8.31 -7.98
CA PHE A 97 11.01 -7.35 -8.95
C PHE A 97 10.96 -7.98 -10.34
N ASP A 98 9.76 -8.17 -10.87
CA ASP A 98 9.56 -8.39 -12.29
C ASP A 98 9.47 -7.05 -13.02
N SER A 99 10.08 -6.99 -14.19
CA SER A 99 10.10 -5.85 -15.13
C SER A 99 8.74 -5.24 -15.48
N SER A 100 7.64 -5.95 -15.18
CA SER A 100 6.26 -5.52 -15.43
C SER A 100 5.62 -4.72 -14.29
N GLY A 101 6.28 -4.64 -13.12
CA GLY A 101 5.74 -4.05 -11.90
C GLY A 101 6.26 -2.64 -11.57
N CYS A 102 5.77 -2.09 -10.46
CA CYS A 102 6.27 -0.84 -9.87
C CYS A 102 6.70 -1.11 -8.42
N ILE A 103 7.66 -0.35 -7.89
CA ILE A 103 8.04 -0.41 -6.47
C ILE A 103 7.53 0.87 -5.81
N THR A 104 6.66 0.73 -4.81
CA THR A 104 6.15 1.85 -4.02
C THR A 104 6.88 1.93 -2.69
N PHE A 105 7.42 3.11 -2.40
CA PHE A 105 8.00 3.44 -1.11
C PHE A 105 7.00 4.25 -0.29
N ILE A 106 6.43 3.60 0.73
CA ILE A 106 5.47 4.23 1.64
C ILE A 106 6.24 4.68 2.86
N THR A 107 6.56 5.97 2.92
CA THR A 107 7.28 6.55 4.05
C THR A 107 6.27 7.03 5.09
N GLY A 108 6.56 6.79 6.36
CA GLY A 108 5.72 7.25 7.47
C GLY A 108 5.40 8.75 7.37
N PRO A 109 4.32 9.21 8.05
CA PRO A 109 3.89 10.59 7.96
C PRO A 109 5.04 11.52 8.29
N SER A 110 5.38 12.40 7.35
CA SER A 110 6.47 13.34 7.54
C SER A 110 6.17 14.21 8.76
N ARG A 111 7.23 14.72 9.38
CA ARG A 111 7.15 15.73 10.45
C ARG A 111 6.47 17.05 10.00
N THR A 112 6.14 17.19 8.71
CA THR A 112 5.40 18.33 8.12
C THR A 112 3.88 18.17 8.08
N ALA A 113 3.32 17.02 8.48
CA ALA A 113 1.86 16.88 8.66
C ALA A 113 1.29 17.78 9.80
N ASP A 114 2.16 18.49 10.53
CA ASP A 114 1.83 19.40 11.63
C ASP A 114 1.84 20.90 11.22
N ILE A 115 1.98 21.23 9.91
CA ILE A 115 2.18 22.62 9.45
C ILE A 115 1.12 23.15 8.47
N GLU A 116 0.15 22.35 7.98
CA GLU A 116 -0.85 22.87 7.04
C GLU A 116 -2.30 22.72 7.52
N LYS A 117 -2.85 23.82 8.03
CA LYS A 117 -4.27 24.04 8.37
C LYS A 117 -5.21 24.13 7.15
N VAL A 118 -4.87 23.51 6.02
CA VAL A 118 -5.73 23.47 4.84
C VAL A 118 -5.78 22.05 4.32
N LEU A 119 -6.82 21.32 4.73
CA LEU A 119 -7.15 20.02 4.17
C LEU A 119 -7.62 20.24 2.71
N ILE A 120 -6.71 20.10 1.74
CA ILE A 120 -7.10 20.13 0.33
C ILE A 120 -7.80 18.80 0.05
N THR A 121 -9.12 18.84 -0.09
CA THR A 121 -9.95 17.70 -0.48
C THR A 121 -9.53 17.24 -1.88
N GLY A 122 -8.76 16.15 -1.96
CA GLY A 122 -8.51 15.44 -3.23
C GLY A 122 -7.22 14.64 -3.39
N VAL A 123 -6.20 14.79 -2.54
CA VAL A 123 -4.87 14.18 -2.84
C VAL A 123 -4.08 13.69 -1.60
N HIS A 124 -4.69 13.64 -0.42
CA HIS A 124 -4.04 13.01 0.72
C HIS A 124 -4.25 11.50 0.64
N GLY A 125 -3.17 10.73 0.82
CA GLY A 125 -3.21 9.27 0.94
C GLY A 125 -4.02 8.81 2.16
N PRO A 126 -3.85 7.56 2.61
CA PRO A 126 -4.67 6.99 3.67
C PRO A 126 -4.65 7.88 4.93
N LYS A 127 -5.82 8.08 5.55
CA LYS A 127 -5.97 8.87 6.80
C LYS A 127 -5.25 8.21 7.96
N LYS A 128 -5.13 6.88 7.94
CA LYS A 128 -4.43 6.08 8.94
C LYS A 128 -3.53 5.06 8.26
N LEU A 129 -2.29 4.97 8.71
CA LEU A 129 -1.34 3.96 8.29
C LEU A 129 -0.96 3.10 9.50
N TYR A 130 -1.11 1.79 9.39
CA TYR A 130 -0.64 0.82 10.37
C TYR A 130 0.45 -0.04 9.76
N VAL A 131 1.57 -0.21 10.46
CA VAL A 131 2.62 -1.17 10.09
C VAL A 131 2.63 -2.29 11.12
N ILE A 132 2.36 -3.51 10.68
CA ILE A 132 2.31 -4.71 11.50
C ILE A 132 3.53 -5.56 11.17
N VAL A 133 4.43 -5.69 12.14
CA VAL A 133 5.60 -6.55 12.04
C VAL A 133 5.29 -7.88 12.72
N ILE A 134 5.39 -8.97 11.97
CA ILE A 134 5.10 -10.32 12.46
C ILE A 134 6.37 -11.15 12.58
N ASN A 135 6.40 -12.05 13.55
CA ASN A 135 7.50 -12.97 13.79
C ASN A 135 6.93 -14.39 13.92
N PHE A 136 7.38 -15.31 13.07
CA PHE A 136 7.02 -16.72 13.11
C PHE A 136 8.26 -17.57 12.88
#